data_AF-A0A829DDT6-F1
#
_entry.id   AF-A0A829DDT6-F1
#
_cell.length_a   1.000
_cell.length_b   1.000
_cell.length_c   1.000
_cell.angle_alpha   90.00
_cell.angle_beta   90.00
_cell.angle_gamma   90.00
#
_symmetry.space_group_name_H-M   'P 1'
#
loop_
_entity.id
_entity.type
_entity.pdbx_description
1 polymer ?
#
loop_
_entity_poly.entity_id
_entity_poly.type
_entity_poly.pdbx_seq_one_letter_code
_entity_poly.pdbx_strand_id
1 'polypeptide(L)' 'MRFEWDLEKERINIQKHGLSFGEASLVFADPRTIYISDPDPFYW' A
#
# COMPACT_ATOMS: atom_id res chain seq x y z
N MET A 1 -3.36 1.44 13.06
CA MET A 1 -2.78 0.43 12.16
C MET A 1 -1.27 0.45 12.35
N ARG A 2 -0.60 -0.69 12.48
CA ARG A 2 0.87 -0.76 12.53
C ARG A 2 1.34 -1.43 11.25
N PHE A 3 2.20 -0.75 10.52
CA PHE A 3 2.83 -1.27 9.31
C PHE A 3 4.32 -1.45 9.58
N GLU A 4 4.86 -2.56 9.10
CA GLU A 4 6.27 -2.90 9.25
C GLU A 4 6.79 -3.43 7.92
N TRP A 5 8.03 -3.09 7.59
CA TRP A 5 8.73 -3.55 6.39
C TRP A 5 10.24 -3.45 6.60
N ASP A 6 11.00 -4.20 5.81
CA ASP A 6 12.46 -4.12 5.77
C ASP A 6 12.97 -2.84 5.09
N LEU A 7 14.08 -2.31 5.61
CA LEU A 7 14.75 -1.12 5.05
C LEU A 7 15.20 -1.34 3.59
N GLU A 8 15.65 -2.55 3.24
CA GLU A 8 16.04 -2.83 1.85
C GLU A 8 14.83 -2.83 0.93
N LYS A 9 13.68 -3.31 1.40
CA LYS A 9 12.43 -3.25 0.64
C LYS A 9 12.00 -1.81 0.41
N GLU A 10 12.16 -0.93 1.40
CA GLU A 10 11.89 0.50 1.25
C GLU A 10 12.80 1.16 0.23
N ARG A 11 14.11 0.89 0.28
CA ARG A 11 15.08 1.40 -0.70
C ARG A 11 14.71 0.97 -2.12
N ILE A 12 14.26 -0.28 -2.29
CA ILE A 12 13.80 -0.79 -3.59
C ILE A 12 12.48 -0.11 -4.01
N ASN A 13 11.56 0.12 -3.08
CA ASN A 13 10.28 0.79 -3.38
C ASN A 13 10.49 2.23 -3.86
N ILE A 14 11.37 2.97 -3.19
CA ILE A 14 11.73 4.34 -3.59
C ILE A 14 12.36 4.34 -4.98
N GLN A 15 13.26 3.40 -5.29
CA GLN A 15 13.86 3.30 -6.62
C GLN A 15 12.84 2.94 -7.72
N LYS A 16 11.89 2.05 -7.42
CA LYS A 16 10.89 1.59 -8.40
C LYS A 16 9.73 2.56 -8.61
N HIS A 17 9.30 3.22 -7.54
CA HIS A 17 8.03 3.95 -7.49
C HIS A 17 8.18 5.43 -7.08
N GLY A 18 9.37 5.85 -6.65
CA GLY A 18 9.64 7.24 -6.27
C GLY A 18 9.06 7.66 -4.92
N LEU A 19 8.57 6.71 -4.11
CA LEU A 19 7.90 6.98 -2.83
C LEU A 19 8.25 5.92 -1.78
N SER A 20 8.31 6.33 -0.52
CA SER A 20 8.55 5.43 0.62
C SER A 20 7.29 4.66 1.02
N PHE A 21 7.43 3.53 1.72
CA PHE A 21 6.27 2.85 2.29
C PHE A 21 5.61 3.68 3.41
N GLY A 22 6.39 4.49 4.12
CA GLY A 22 5.87 5.46 5.08
C GLY A 22 4.87 6.42 4.44
N GLU A 23 5.27 7.06 3.33
CA GLU A 23 4.39 7.95 2.58
C GLU A 23 3.20 7.21 1.98
N ALA A 24 3.44 6.04 1.37
CA ALA A 24 2.36 5.22 0.82
C ALA A 24 1.32 4.84 1.88
N SER A 25 1.74 4.60 3.12
CA SER A 25 0.85 4.19 4.21
C SER A 25 -0.16 5.28 4.61
N LEU A 26 0.10 6.54 4.28
CA LEU A 26 -0.81 7.65 4.57
C LEU A 26 -2.15 7.52 3.85
N VAL A 27 -2.21 6.78 2.73
CA VAL A 27 -3.47 6.49 2.04
C VAL A 27 -4.48 5.77 2.95
N PHE A 28 -4.02 4.96 3.91
CA PHE A 28 -4.90 4.27 4.85
C PHE A 28 -5.44 5.17 5.95
N ALA A 29 -4.92 6.40 6.07
CA ALA A 29 -5.40 7.40 7.01
C ALA A 29 -6.27 8.49 6.34
N ASP A 30 -6.31 8.57 5.00
CA ASP A 30 -7.17 9.56 4.31
C ASP A 30 -8.65 9.16 4.44
N PRO A 31 -9.51 10.02 5.01
CA PRO A 31 -10.95 9.74 5.15
C PRO A 31 -11.71 9.65 3.81
N ARG A 32 -11.08 10.04 2.69
CA ARG A 32 -11.65 9.96 1.33
C ARG A 32 -11.17 8.73 0.57
N THR A 33 -10.42 7.84 1.22
CA THR A 33 -9.98 6.59 0.60
C THR A 33 -11.18 5.70 0.29
N ILE A 34 -11.22 5.18 -0.94
CA ILE A 34 -12.25 4.27 -1.42
C ILE A 34 -11.67 2.85 -1.35
N TYR A 35 -12.34 1.97 -0.62
CA TYR A 35 -12.02 0.55 -0.59
C TYR A 35 -12.90 -0.19 -1.59
N ILE A 36 -12.27 -0.85 -2.57
CA ILE A 36 -12.96 -1.66 -3.57
C ILE A 36 -12.61 -3.11 -3.24
N SER A 37 -13.62 -3.91 -2.92
CA SER A 37 -13.44 -5.35 -2.75
C SER A 37 -13.19 -5.98 -4.12
N ASP A 38 -12.23 -6.92 -4.20
CA ASP A 38 -12.07 -7.74 -5.39
C ASP A 38 -13.38 -8.47 -5.73
N PRO A 39 -13.71 -8.60 -7.03
CA PRO A 39 -14.86 -9.40 -7.45
C PRO A 39 -14.67 -10.85 -6.99
N ASP A 40 -15.74 -11.45 -6.46
CA ASP A 40 -15.71 -12.80 -5.94
C ASP A 40 -15.26 -13.79 -7.05
N PRO A 41 -14.16 -14.55 -6.85
CA PRO A 41 -13.58 -15.38 -7.89
C PRO A 41 -14.41 -16.63 -8.23
N PHE A 42 -15.53 -16.89 -7.54
CA PHE A 42 -16.31 -18.13 -7.63
C PHE A 42 -17.47 -18.12 -8.64
N TYR A 43 -17.45 -17.24 -9.64
CA TYR A 43 -18.38 -17.31 -10.76
C TYR A 43 -17.67 -17.72 -12.05
N TRP A 44 -17.29 -19.00 -12.15
CA TRP A 44 -17.08 -19.73 -13.41
C TRP A 44 -17.66 -21.13 -13.29
#